data_AF-A0A920KD62-F1
#
_entry.id   AF-A0A920KD62-F1
#
_cell.length_a   1.000
_cell.length_b   1.000
_cell.length_c   1.000
_cell.angle_alpha   90.00
_cell.angle_beta   90.00
_cell.angle_gamma   90.00
#
_symmetry.space_group_name_H-M   'P 1'
#
loop_
_entity.id
_entity.type
_entity.pdbx_description
1 polymer ?
#
loop_
_entity_poly.entity_id
_entity_poly.type
_entity_poly.pdbx_seq_one_letter_code
_entity_poly.pdbx_strand_id
1 'polypeptide(L)'
;MVSKFNDDDISRLLLDKGIIRNKLKINAIIFNAQVIITIQKKYGSFKKWLDFNHPKERKEWVKLFKKTFKFTGGEITNEFLMSTGYLEGAHEKSCPIYKKLNT
;
A
#
# COMPACT_ATOMS: atom_id res chain seq x y z
N MET A 1 11.12 14.85 -1.74
CA MET A 1 10.31 13.61 -1.92
C MET A 1 10.44 12.76 -0.67
N VAL A 2 9.37 12.09 -0.25
CA VAL A 2 9.36 11.25 0.97
C VAL A 2 10.49 10.22 0.99
N SER A 3 10.86 9.66 -0.16
CA SER A 3 11.95 8.69 -0.30
C SER A 3 13.35 9.21 0.09
N LYS A 4 13.51 10.54 0.20
CA LYS A 4 14.78 11.20 0.56
C LYS A 4 14.79 11.74 1.99
N PHE A 5 13.73 11.51 2.77
CA PHE A 5 13.69 11.97 4.15
C PHE A 5 14.79 11.33 4.99
N ASN A 6 15.41 12.13 5.84
CA ASN A 6 16.53 11.74 6.70
C ASN A 6 16.12 11.82 8.19
N ASP A 7 17.10 11.72 9.10
CA ASP A 7 16.86 11.74 10.54
C ASP A 7 16.30 13.08 11.05
N ASP A 8 16.63 14.20 10.40
CA ASP A 8 16.07 15.51 10.74
C ASP A 8 14.58 15.57 10.37
N ASP A 9 14.21 15.04 9.20
CA ASP A 9 12.81 14.92 8.79
C ASP A 9 12.02 14.01 9.75
N ILE A 10 12.60 12.88 10.16
CA ILE A 10 11.98 11.96 11.12
C ILE A 10 11.75 12.68 12.46
N SER A 11 12.75 13.41 12.95
CA SER A 11 12.68 14.16 14.21
C SER A 11 11.59 15.25 14.15
N ARG A 12 11.51 15.98 13.03
CA ARG A 12 10.45 16.95 12.77
C ARG A 12 9.07 16.31 12.73
N LEU A 13 8.90 15.18 12.03
CA LEU A 13 7.62 14.46 11.93
C LEU A 13 7.16 13.88 13.27
N LEU A 14 8.08 13.51 14.16
CA LEU A 14 7.74 13.05 15.51
C LEU A 14 7.13 14.15 16.41
N LEU A 15 7.30 15.42 16.04
CA LEU A 15 6.70 16.56 16.73
C LEU A 15 5.38 17.03 16.09
N ASP A 16 5.07 16.53 14.89
CA ASP A 16 3.88 16.93 14.15
C ASP A 16 2.60 16.31 14.74
N LYS A 17 1.67 17.16 15.16
CA LYS A 17 0.38 16.76 15.75
C LYS A 17 -0.66 16.36 14.70
N GLY A 18 -0.42 16.64 13.42
CA GLY A 18 -1.30 16.25 12.31
C GLY A 18 -1.18 14.78 11.90
N ILE A 19 -0.20 14.03 12.44
CA ILE A 19 0.05 12.64 12.07
C ILE A 19 0.17 11.72 13.29
N ILE A 20 0.17 10.41 13.03
CA ILE A 20 0.49 9.39 14.03
C ILE A 20 2.00 9.42 14.30
N ARG A 21 2.41 9.96 15.46
CA ARG A 21 3.80 10.13 15.92
C ARG A 21 4.45 8.80 16.34
N ASN A 22 4.63 7.90 15.38
CA ASN A 22 5.29 6.61 15.60
C ASN A 22 6.51 6.46 14.68
N LYS A 23 7.71 6.38 15.29
CA LYS A 23 8.99 6.32 14.57
C LYS A 23 9.08 5.15 13.60
N LEU A 24 8.57 3.96 13.98
CA LEU A 24 8.61 2.78 13.12
C LEU A 24 7.70 2.93 11.89
N LYS A 25 6.51 3.50 12.05
CA LYS A 25 5.60 3.78 10.93
C LYS A 25 6.18 4.83 9.97
N ILE A 26 6.78 5.89 10.50
CA ILE A 26 7.45 6.92 9.69
C ILE A 26 8.57 6.30 8.86
N ASN A 27 9.46 5.54 9.50
CA ASN A 27 10.55 4.85 8.81
C ASN A 27 10.04 3.87 7.73
N ALA A 28 8.96 3.16 8.01
CA ALA A 28 8.33 2.26 7.05
C ALA A 28 7.79 3.00 5.82
N ILE A 29 7.20 4.19 5.99
CA ILE A 29 6.71 5.03 4.89
C ILE A 29 7.87 5.48 4.00
N ILE A 30 8.98 5.93 4.59
CA ILE A 30 10.19 6.35 3.85
C ILE A 30 10.75 5.17 3.04
N PHE A 31 10.90 3.99 3.67
CA PHE A 31 11.35 2.77 3.00
C PHE A 31 10.39 2.38 1.85
N ASN A 32 9.08 2.34 2.10
CA ASN A 32 8.09 1.97 1.10
C ASN A 32 8.10 2.95 -0.09
N ALA A 33 8.31 4.25 0.15
CA ALA A 33 8.45 5.24 -0.91
C ALA A 33 9.68 4.99 -1.79
N GLN A 34 10.80 4.56 -1.21
CA GLN A 34 12.00 4.17 -1.97
C GLN A 34 11.73 2.92 -2.82
N VAL A 35 11.03 1.93 -2.27
CA VAL A 35 10.63 0.72 -3.01
C VAL A 35 9.71 1.05 -4.18
N ILE A 36 8.73 1.94 -3.98
CA ILE A 36 7.82 2.37 -5.06
C ILE A 36 8.58 3.02 -6.21
N ILE A 37 9.60 3.84 -5.94
CA ILE A 37 10.44 4.44 -6.99
C ILE A 37 11.15 3.34 -7.80
N THR A 38 11.69 2.32 -7.13
CA THR A 38 12.32 1.18 -7.81
C THR A 38 11.31 0.41 -8.67
N ILE A 39 10.09 0.20 -8.16
CA ILE A 39 9.00 -0.41 -8.92
C ILE A 39 8.64 0.44 -10.14
N GLN A 40 8.49 1.75 -9.98
CA GLN A 40 8.17 2.67 -11.08
C GLN A 40 9.24 2.61 -12.18
N LYS A 41 10.53 2.54 -11.83
CA LYS A 41 11.61 2.37 -12.81
C LYS A 41 11.51 1.06 -13.59
N LYS A 42 11.11 -0.03 -12.95
CA LYS A 42 11.05 -1.37 -13.56
C LYS A 42 9.76 -1.67 -14.31
N TYR A 43 8.62 -1.21 -13.81
CA TYR A 43 7.27 -1.54 -14.30
C TYR A 43 6.54 -0.33 -14.90
N GLY A 44 7.16 0.85 -14.89
CA GLY A 44 6.57 2.11 -15.32
C GLY A 44 5.67 2.77 -14.28
N SER A 45 4.94 2.00 -13.47
CA SER A 45 4.15 2.54 -12.34
C SER A 45 3.86 1.48 -11.28
N PHE A 46 3.41 1.92 -10.09
CA PHE A 46 2.94 1.01 -9.06
C PHE A 46 1.66 0.27 -9.48
N LYS A 47 0.73 0.93 -10.18
CA LYS A 47 -0.46 0.27 -10.74
C LYS A 47 -0.08 -0.82 -11.74
N LYS A 48 0.83 -0.52 -12.68
CA LYS A 48 1.33 -1.53 -13.64
C LYS A 48 1.99 -2.71 -12.95
N TRP A 49 2.64 -2.50 -11.80
CA TRP A 49 3.17 -3.59 -10.99
C TRP A 49 2.07 -4.42 -10.32
N LEU A 50 1.00 -3.79 -9.81
CA LEU A 50 -0.17 -4.51 -9.31
C LEU A 50 -0.84 -5.32 -10.44
N ASP A 51 -1.08 -4.69 -11.59
CA ASP A 51 -1.64 -5.34 -12.78
C ASP A 51 -0.80 -6.52 -13.23
N PHE A 52 0.53 -6.37 -13.28
CA PHE A 52 1.47 -7.44 -13.64
C PHE A 52 1.42 -8.65 -12.69
N ASN A 53 1.11 -8.42 -11.41
CA ASN A 53 1.00 -9.48 -10.41
C ASN A 53 -0.41 -10.05 -10.29
N HIS A 54 -1.42 -9.40 -10.88
CA HIS A 54 -2.80 -9.87 -10.86
C HIS A 54 -3.04 -10.90 -11.98
N PRO A 55 -3.87 -11.94 -11.78
CA PRO A 55 -4.55 -12.30 -10.54
C PRO A 55 -3.64 -13.07 -9.56
N LYS A 56 -3.93 -12.92 -8.26
CA LYS A 56 -3.30 -13.65 -7.15
C LYS A 56 -4.33 -13.88 -6.05
N GLU A 57 -4.21 -14.99 -5.34
CA GLU A 57 -5.00 -15.22 -4.14
C GLU A 57 -4.53 -14.31 -3.00
N ARG A 58 -5.41 -14.06 -2.01
CA ARG A 58 -5.10 -13.23 -0.83
C ARG A 58 -3.80 -13.65 -0.14
N LYS A 59 -3.57 -14.96 0.03
CA LYS A 59 -2.35 -15.48 0.69
C LYS A 59 -1.08 -15.13 -0.09
N GLU A 60 -1.13 -15.21 -1.42
CA GLU A 60 -0.01 -14.88 -2.30
C GLU A 60 0.27 -13.38 -2.30
N TRP A 61 -0.78 -12.56 -2.32
CA TRP A 61 -0.67 -11.10 -2.18
C TRP A 61 -0.02 -10.70 -0.87
N VAL A 62 -0.47 -11.26 0.25
CA VAL A 62 0.12 -10.98 1.57
C VAL A 62 1.60 -11.37 1.59
N LYS A 63 1.97 -12.51 1.00
CA LYS A 63 3.37 -12.94 0.91
C LYS A 63 4.20 -11.96 0.07
N LEU A 64 3.67 -11.52 -1.07
CA LEU A 64 4.33 -10.55 -1.95
C LEU A 64 4.52 -9.20 -1.26
N PHE A 65 3.47 -8.65 -0.65
CA PHE A 65 3.53 -7.37 0.04
C PHE A 65 4.50 -7.42 1.23
N LYS A 66 4.46 -8.46 2.06
CA LYS A 66 5.43 -8.63 3.18
C LYS A 66 6.88 -8.74 2.72
N LYS A 67 7.13 -9.31 1.53
CA LYS A 67 8.48 -9.40 0.95
C LYS A 67 8.96 -8.05 0.42
N THR A 68 8.04 -7.24 -0.11
CA THR A 68 8.37 -6.00 -0.83
C THR A 68 8.34 -4.76 0.07
N PHE A 69 7.42 -4.70 1.03
CA PHE A 69 7.12 -3.51 1.82
C PHE A 69 7.20 -3.77 3.34
N LYS A 70 7.23 -2.68 4.11
CA LYS A 70 7.14 -2.70 5.58
C LYS A 70 5.74 -2.29 6.02
N PHE A 71 5.30 -2.82 7.16
CA PHE A 71 3.97 -2.55 7.74
C PHE A 71 2.79 -2.97 6.84
N THR A 72 2.96 -3.98 5.99
CA THR A 72 1.91 -4.53 5.12
C THR A 72 1.53 -5.93 5.59
N GLY A 73 0.90 -6.00 6.77
CA GLY A 73 0.38 -7.25 7.34
C GLY A 73 -0.77 -7.86 6.53
N GLY A 74 -1.30 -8.98 7.03
CA GLY A 74 -2.39 -9.70 6.34
C GLY A 74 -3.63 -8.83 6.11
N GLU A 75 -4.07 -8.10 7.14
CA GLU A 75 -5.25 -7.25 7.03
C GLU A 75 -4.97 -5.98 6.24
N ILE A 76 -3.85 -5.31 6.48
CA ILE A 76 -3.47 -4.10 5.74
C ILE A 76 -3.39 -4.37 4.23
N THR A 77 -2.83 -5.52 3.84
CA THR A 77 -2.76 -5.91 2.43
C THR A 77 -4.15 -6.21 1.86
N ASN A 78 -5.00 -6.90 2.64
CA ASN A 78 -6.37 -7.20 2.27
C ASN A 78 -7.18 -5.92 2.03
N GLU A 79 -7.21 -5.02 3.02
CA GLU A 79 -7.91 -3.74 2.96
C GLU A 79 -7.43 -2.87 1.80
N PHE A 80 -6.11 -2.81 1.56
CA PHE A 80 -5.56 -2.09 0.42
C PHE A 80 -6.06 -2.66 -0.92
N LEU A 81 -5.97 -3.97 -1.13
CA LEU A 81 -6.35 -4.57 -2.40
C LEU A 81 -7.88 -4.57 -2.62
N MET A 82 -8.66 -4.69 -1.54
CA MET A 82 -10.10 -4.57 -1.57
C MET A 82 -10.53 -3.13 -1.91
N SER A 83 -9.98 -2.13 -1.24
CA SER A 83 -10.28 -0.72 -1.50
C SER A 83 -9.82 -0.23 -2.88
N THR A 84 -8.83 -0.90 -3.48
CA THR A 84 -8.34 -0.60 -4.83
C THR A 84 -8.93 -1.50 -5.93
N GLY A 85 -9.85 -2.41 -5.58
CA GLY A 85 -10.60 -3.24 -6.54
C GLY A 85 -9.84 -4.44 -7.09
N TYR A 86 -8.68 -4.81 -6.53
CA TYR A 86 -7.94 -6.02 -6.92
C TYR A 86 -8.44 -7.28 -6.18
N LEU A 87 -9.15 -7.11 -5.07
CA LEU A 87 -9.87 -8.17 -4.35
C LEU A 87 -11.33 -7.76 -4.15
N GLU A 88 -12.23 -8.73 -4.20
CA GLU A 88 -13.63 -8.51 -3.85
C GLU A 88 -13.82 -8.29 -2.34
N GLY A 89 -14.95 -7.69 -1.96
CA GLY A 89 -15.37 -7.53 -0.56
C GLY A 89 -15.69 -6.11 -0.12
N ALA A 90 -15.35 -5.09 -0.93
CA ALA A 90 -15.59 -3.68 -0.57
C ALA A 90 -17.09 -3.34 -0.45
N HIS A 91 -17.93 -4.06 -1.19
CA HIS A 91 -19.37 -3.86 -1.22
C HIS A 91 -20.11 -5.20 -1.21
N GLU A 92 -21.15 -5.30 -0.40
CA GLU A 92 -22.07 -6.45 -0.42
C GLU A 92 -22.95 -6.42 -1.68
N LYS A 93 -23.51 -7.56 -2.09
CA LYS A 93 -24.35 -7.68 -3.30
C LYS A 93 -25.60 -6.79 -3.29
N SER A 94 -26.10 -6.48 -2.10
CA SER A 94 -27.24 -5.58 -1.87
C SER A 94 -26.87 -4.09 -2.01
N CYS A 95 -25.57 -3.75 -1.98
CA CYS A 95 -25.10 -2.39 -2.05
C CYS A 95 -25.39 -1.79 -3.45
N PRO A 96 -25.99 -0.59 -3.55
CA PRO A 96 -26.24 0.07 -4.83
C PRO A 96 -24.98 0.30 -5.68
N ILE A 97 -23.81 0.39 -5.04
CA ILE A 97 -22.52 0.57 -5.72
C ILE A 97 -21.99 -0.75 -6.29
N TYR A 98 -22.30 -1.90 -5.68
CA TYR A 98 -21.83 -3.21 -6.14
C TYR A 98 -22.20 -3.49 -7.61
N LYS A 99 -23.41 -3.11 -8.02
CA LYS A 99 -23.87 -3.29 -9.41
C LYS A 99 -23.05 -2.46 -10.40
N LYS A 100 -22.66 -1.23 -10.04
CA LYS A 100 -21.90 -0.31 -10.91
C LYS A 100 -20.44 -0.75 -11.12
N LEU A 101 -19.87 -1.51 -10.19
CA LEU A 101 -18.49 -1.98 -10.26
C LEU A 101 -18.34 -3.31 -11.02
N ASN A 102 -19.44 -4.07 -11.16
CA ASN A 102 -19.49 -5.40 -11.77
C ASN A 102 -20.35 -5.44 -13.05
N THR A 103 -20.62 -4.28 -13.66
CA THR A 103 -21.20 -4.16 -15.01
C THR A 103 -20.11 -3.76 -15.98
#